data_AF-A0A842T7L5-F1
#
_entry.id   AF-A0A842T7L5-F1
#
_cell.length_a   1.000
_cell.length_b   1.000
_cell.length_c   1.000
_cell.angle_alpha   90.00
_cell.angle_beta   90.00
_cell.angle_gamma   90.00
#
_symmetry.space_group_name_H-M   'P 1'
#
loop_
_entity.id
_entity.type
_entity.pdbx_description
1 polymer ?
#
loop_
_entity_poly.entity_id
_entity_poly.type
_entity_poly.pdbx_seq_one_letter_code
_entity_poly.pdbx_strand_id
1 'polypeptide(L)'
;IDSTLLDVEWSVSGANYTPVAIIEPVEIMGSTVQRASLANPDIMKALRVKIGAKVMISKRGDIIPKIEYVILGAQNNYLYPNKTEISSSMEKAFTF
;
A
#
# COMPACT_ATOMS: atom_id res chain seq x y z
N ILE A 1 3.93 5.68 13.27
CA ILE A 1 2.58 5.39 13.80
C ILE A 1 2.04 4.19 13.05
N ASP A 2 1.44 3.23 13.76
CA ASP A 2 0.90 2.02 13.17
C ASP A 2 -0.56 2.19 12.71
N SER A 3 -0.93 1.49 11.64
CA SER A 3 -2.31 1.36 11.16
C SER A 3 -2.49 0.05 10.40
N THR A 4 -3.72 -0.32 10.07
CA THR A 4 -4.05 -1.51 9.28
C THR A 4 -4.18 -1.14 7.81
N LEU A 5 -3.56 -1.93 6.92
CA LEU A 5 -3.77 -1.81 5.48
C LEU A 5 -5.15 -2.37 5.11
N LEU A 6 -6.01 -1.52 4.57
CA LEU A 6 -7.36 -1.88 4.12
C LEU A 6 -7.39 -2.27 2.66
N ASP A 7 -6.66 -1.54 1.81
CA ASP A 7 -6.63 -1.79 0.37
C ASP A 7 -5.39 -1.17 -0.30
N VAL A 8 -5.21 -1.42 -1.60
CA VAL A 8 -4.19 -0.77 -2.42
C VAL A 8 -4.82 -0.28 -3.72
N GLU A 9 -4.75 1.03 -3.93
CA GLU A 9 -5.08 1.65 -5.20
C GLU A 9 -3.84 1.80 -6.09
N TRP A 10 -4.04 1.73 -7.40
CA TRP A 10 -2.97 1.81 -8.39
C TRP A 10 -3.11 3.06 -9.25
N SER A 11 -2.08 3.90 -9.25
CA SER A 11 -1.95 4.98 -10.23
C SER A 11 -1.11 4.49 -11.40
N VAL A 12 -1.66 4.62 -12.62
CA VAL A 12 -1.03 4.15 -13.86
C VAL A 12 -0.64 5.35 -14.72
N SER A 13 0.63 5.42 -15.10
CA SER A 13 1.14 6.45 -16.03
C SER A 13 2.11 5.82 -17.01
N GLY A 14 1.63 5.57 -18.24
CA GLY A 14 2.37 4.81 -19.25
C GLY A 14 2.67 3.39 -18.75
N ALA A 15 3.97 3.07 -18.63
CA ALA A 15 4.45 1.79 -18.09
C ALA A 15 4.70 1.81 -16.56
N ASN A 16 4.49 2.95 -15.90
CA ASN A 16 4.72 3.08 -14.46
C ASN A 16 3.45 2.78 -13.67
N TYR A 17 3.60 1.91 -12.67
CA TYR A 17 2.55 1.52 -11.74
C TYR A 17 2.93 1.97 -10.33
N THR A 18 2.18 2.89 -9.74
CA THR A 18 2.46 3.43 -8.41
C THR A 18 1.41 2.97 -7.42
N PRO A 19 1.76 2.08 -6.47
CA PRO A 19 0.83 1.62 -5.44
C PRO A 19 0.64 2.67 -4.35
N VAL A 20 -0.62 2.88 -3.97
CA VAL A 20 -1.03 3.72 -2.85
C VAL A 20 -1.81 2.87 -1.85
N ALA A 21 -1.28 2.76 -0.64
CA ALA A 21 -1.92 2.06 0.46
C ALA A 21 -3.11 2.87 1.00
N ILE A 22 -4.27 2.23 1.07
CA ILE A 22 -5.45 2.71 1.81
C ILE A 22 -5.40 2.08 3.19
N ILE A 23 -5.38 2.90 4.23
CA ILE A 23 -5.19 2.46 5.62
C ILE A 23 -6.34 2.93 6.50
N GLU A 24 -6.49 2.30 7.67
CA GLU A 24 -7.37 2.84 8.70
C GLU A 24 -6.94 4.28 9.05
N PRO A 25 -7.90 5.22 9.17
CA PRO A 25 -7.60 6.61 9.49
C PRO A 25 -6.77 6.72 10.76
N VAL A 26 -5.64 7.42 10.67
CA VAL A 26 -4.75 7.63 11.82
C VAL A 26 -4.26 9.06 11.88
N GLU A 27 -4.19 9.62 13.09
CA GLU A 27 -3.66 10.96 13.29
C GLU A 27 -2.14 10.97 13.32
N ILE A 28 -1.53 11.77 12.46
CA ILE A 28 -0.10 12.02 12.42
C ILE A 28 0.10 13.53 12.37
N MET A 29 0.73 14.08 13.41
CA MET A 29 1.13 15.49 13.50
C MET A 29 -0.06 16.46 13.24
N GLY A 30 -1.22 16.18 13.88
CA GLY A 30 -2.42 17.01 13.77
C GLY A 30 -3.21 16.85 12.47
N SER A 31 -2.89 15.85 11.64
CA SER A 31 -3.60 15.56 10.40
C SER A 31 -4.02 14.10 10.33
N THR A 32 -5.23 13.84 9.84
CA THR A 32 -5.73 12.49 9.61
C THR A 32 -5.18 11.94 8.29
N VAL A 33 -4.46 10.83 8.37
CA VAL A 33 -3.88 10.11 7.23
C VAL A 33 -4.70 8.86 6.97
N GLN A 34 -5.18 8.73 5.74
CA GLN A 34 -5.90 7.55 5.24
C GLN A 34 -5.20 6.89 4.04
N ARG A 35 -4.16 7.56 3.51
CA ARG A 35 -3.41 7.13 2.32
C ARG A 35 -1.92 7.24 2.58
N ALA A 36 -1.17 6.24 2.18
CA ALA A 36 0.29 6.25 2.29
C ALA A 36 0.94 5.68 1.03
N SER A 37 2.09 6.23 0.65
CA SER A 37 2.85 5.73 -0.50
C SER A 37 3.54 4.40 -0.19
N LEU A 38 3.45 3.46 -1.12
CA LEU A 38 4.27 2.24 -1.16
C LEU A 38 5.45 2.36 -2.15
N ALA A 39 5.70 3.58 -2.64
CA ALA A 39 6.71 3.96 -3.63
C ALA A 39 6.55 3.30 -5.01
N ASN A 40 6.73 1.99 -5.12
CA ASN A 40 6.66 1.24 -6.38
C ASN A 40 6.34 -0.25 -6.11
N PRO A 41 6.04 -1.06 -7.15
CA PRO A 41 5.65 -2.46 -6.97
C PRO A 41 6.77 -3.32 -6.36
N ASP A 42 8.03 -3.02 -6.67
CA ASP A 42 9.18 -3.79 -6.18
C ASP A 42 9.39 -3.60 -4.68
N ILE A 43 9.26 -2.37 -4.18
CA ILE A 43 9.32 -2.04 -2.75
C ILE A 43 8.16 -2.70 -2.02
N MET A 44 6.95 -2.57 -2.56
CA MET A 44 5.76 -3.23 -2.02
C MET A 44 5.96 -4.75 -1.88
N LYS A 45 6.53 -5.39 -2.91
CA LYS A 45 6.87 -6.82 -2.90
C LYS A 45 7.94 -7.15 -1.87
N ALA A 46 9.00 -6.34 -1.77
CA ALA A 46 10.06 -6.52 -0.79
C ALA A 46 9.53 -6.42 0.65
N LEU A 47 8.58 -5.52 0.89
CA LEU A 47 7.91 -5.38 2.19
C LEU A 47 6.96 -6.55 2.51
N ARG A 48 6.58 -7.35 1.51
CA ARG A 48 5.59 -8.43 1.63
C ARG A 48 4.29 -7.97 2.29
N VAL A 49 3.90 -6.73 2.01
CA VAL A 49 2.68 -6.16 2.55
C VAL A 49 1.49 -6.93 1.98
N LYS A 50 0.45 -7.09 2.79
CA LYS A 50 -0.79 -7.78 2.41
C LYS A 50 -1.97 -6.99 2.97
N ILE A 51 -3.11 -7.06 2.30
CA ILE A 51 -4.33 -6.46 2.84
C ILE A 51 -4.64 -7.11 4.20
N GLY A 52 -4.98 -6.28 5.18
CA GLY A 52 -5.17 -6.65 6.58
C GLY A 52 -3.87 -6.69 7.40
N ALA A 53 -2.70 -6.42 6.81
CA ALA A 53 -1.45 -6.35 7.56
C ALA A 53 -1.37 -5.07 8.39
N LYS A 54 -0.70 -5.16 9.54
CA LYS A 54 -0.39 -4.01 10.37
C LYS A 54 0.91 -3.38 9.89
N VAL A 55 0.89 -2.10 9.56
CA VAL A 55 1.99 -1.39 8.89
C VAL A 55 2.44 -0.17 9.70
N MET A 56 3.74 0.14 9.63
CA MET A 56 4.31 1.35 10.21
C MET A 56 4.31 2.47 9.16
N ILE A 57 3.68 3.59 9.52
CA ILE A 57 3.58 4.80 8.69
C ILE A 57 4.44 5.92 9.28
N SER A 58 5.13 6.63 8.39
CA SER A 58 5.88 7.85 8.68
C SER A 58 5.39 9.00 7.78
N LYS A 59 5.63 10.25 8.19
CA LYS A 59 5.51 11.44 7.35
C LYS A 59 6.88 12.09 7.19
N ARG A 60 7.29 12.39 5.96
CA ARG A 60 8.48 13.23 5.74
C ARG A 60 8.10 14.71 5.87
N GLY A 61 8.57 15.33 6.96
CA GLY A 61 8.40 16.78 7.20
C GLY A 61 6.96 17.26 7.07
N ASP A 62 6.00 16.51 7.62
CA ASP A 62 4.54 16.72 7.56
C ASP A 62 3.81 16.48 6.24
N ILE A 63 4.52 16.30 5.12
CA ILE A 63 3.89 16.37 3.78
C ILE A 63 3.41 15.00 3.30
N ILE A 64 4.31 14.03 3.12
CA ILE A 64 4.00 12.79 2.39
C ILE A 64 4.01 11.59 3.34
N PRO A 65 2.86 10.93 3.57
CA PRO A 65 2.81 9.68 4.30
C PRO A 65 3.38 8.51 3.50
N LYS A 66 4.15 7.65 4.15
CA LYS A 66 4.80 6.49 3.54
C LYS A 66 4.71 5.27 4.46
N ILE A 67 4.53 4.09 3.87
CA ILE A 67 4.71 2.81 4.57
C ILE A 67 6.22 2.51 4.65
N GLU A 68 6.74 2.33 5.86
CA GLU A 68 8.16 1.99 6.07
C GLU A 68 8.39 0.48 6.17
N TYR A 69 7.54 -0.24 6.91
CA TYR A 69 7.63 -1.70 7.05
C TYR A 69 6.33 -2.30 7.58
N VAL A 70 6.20 -3.63 7.45
CA VAL A 70 5.12 -4.43 8.03
C VAL A 70 5.49 -4.80 9.46
N ILE A 71 4.62 -4.49 10.40
CA ILE A 71 4.76 -4.83 11.83
C ILE A 71 4.26 -6.26 12.05
N LEU A 72 3.07 -6.55 11.53
CA LEU A 72 2.44 -7.87 11.64
C LEU A 72 1.81 -8.23 10.30
N GLY A 73 2.16 -9.41 9.78
CA GLY A 73 1.61 -9.92 8.54
C GLY A 73 0.12 -10.23 8.66
N ALA A 74 -0.61 -10.12 7.55
CA ALA A 74 -1.98 -10.60 7.48
C ALA A 74 -2.01 -12.14 7.56
N GLN A 75 -2.99 -12.68 8.30
CA GLN A 75 -3.24 -14.13 8.36
C GLN A 75 -3.81 -14.67 7.04
N ASN A 76 -4.38 -13.79 6.22
CA ASN A 76 -5.00 -14.15 4.95
C ASN A 76 -4.06 -13.88 3.77
N ASN A 77 -4.15 -14.72 2.73
CA ASN A 77 -3.30 -14.66 1.54
C ASN A 77 -3.83 -13.72 0.44
N TYR A 78 -4.66 -12.72 0.79
CA TYR A 78 -5.20 -11.75 -0.17
C TYR A 78 -4.10 -10.81 -0.67
N LEU A 79 -3.64 -11.07 -1.90
CA LEU A 79 -2.74 -10.22 -2.66
C LEU A 79 -3.56 -9.25 -3.52
N TYR A 80 -3.84 -8.06 -2.98
CA TYR A 80 -4.34 -6.86 -3.70
C TYR A 80 -5.69 -7.02 -4.46
N PRO A 81 -6.46 -5.94 -4.72
CA PRO A 81 -7.88 -6.08 -5.05
C PRO A 81 -8.17 -6.46 -6.53
N ASN A 82 -9.47 -6.72 -6.75
CA ASN A 82 -10.16 -7.50 -7.77
C ASN A 82 -9.71 -7.40 -9.25
N LYS A 83 -9.71 -8.57 -9.90
CA LYS A 83 -9.42 -8.89 -11.31
C LYS A 83 -10.15 -8.05 -12.38
N THR A 84 -11.15 -7.25 -11.98
CA THR A 84 -12.13 -6.64 -12.89
C THR A 84 -11.66 -5.32 -13.51
N GLU A 85 -10.60 -4.69 -13.02
CA GLU A 85 -10.12 -3.38 -13.53
C GLU A 85 -8.67 -3.37 -14.04
N ILE A 86 -8.00 -4.52 -14.04
CA ILE A 86 -6.58 -4.62 -14.39
C ILE A 86 -6.41 -5.07 -15.84
N SER A 87 -5.74 -4.25 -16.65
CA SER A 87 -5.35 -4.64 -18.02
C SER A 87 -4.48 -5.91 -17.99
N SER A 88 -4.49 -6.70 -19.06
CA SER A 88 -3.74 -7.96 -19.18
C SER A 88 -2.22 -7.80 -18.93
N SER A 89 -1.69 -6.59 -19.13
CA SER A 89 -0.29 -6.24 -18.84
C SER A 89 0.01 -6.13 -17.33
N MET A 90 -0.99 -5.79 -16.52
CA MET A 90 -0.89 -5.71 -15.06
C MET A 90 -0.99 -7.09 -14.40
N GLU A 91 -1.78 -8.04 -14.93
CA GLU A 91 -1.94 -9.39 -14.32
C GLU A 91 -0.61 -10.12 -14.08
N LYS A 92 0.39 -9.94 -14.96
CA LYS A 92 1.73 -10.53 -14.79
C LYS A 92 2.53 -9.92 -13.65
N ALA A 93 2.25 -8.68 -13.27
CA ALA A 93 2.86 -8.00 -12.13
C ALA A 93 2.17 -8.33 -10.80
N PHE A 94 0.99 -8.97 -10.83
CA PHE A 94 0.15 -9.25 -9.65
C PHE A 94 0.07 -10.72 -9.26
N THR A 95 0.48 -11.63 -10.14
CA THR A 95 0.58 -13.06 -9.84
C THR A 95 1.89 -13.32 -9.09
N PHE A 96 1.81 -13.50 -7.76
CA PHE A 96 2.94 -13.89 -6.90
C PHE A 96 2.66 -15.18 -6.15
#